data_AF-A0A9D8X2H9-F1
#
_entry.id   AF-A0A9D8X2H9-F1
#
_cell.length_a   1.000
_cell.length_b   1.000
_cell.length_c   1.000
_cell.angle_alpha   90.00
_cell.angle_beta   90.00
_cell.angle_gamma   90.00
#
_symmetry.space_group_name_H-M   'P 1'
#
loop_
_entity.id
_entity.type
_entity.pdbx_description
1 polymer ?
#
loop_
_entity_poly.entity_id
_entity_poly.type
_entity_poly.pdbx_seq_one_letter_code
_entity_poly.pdbx_strand_id
1 'polypeptide(L)'
;MKKEWNVTDNMGNVHKVQCKMGGFGGNKVIVDNDTYKLKSSNFFIMIIDYQINLPGAACNLVVVGNKIRLAVNGVFLDDGKPYEPVSNVPVWIWVLIAVSCIGGWFFSGLLGLCVGIVMSLFCVRFALEKKNGLAIAMFALSLVIELLLMFILTSLLY
;
A
#
# COMPACT_ATOMS: atom_id res chain seq x y z
N MET A 1 5.54 5.28 -12.25
CA MET A 1 6.58 4.38 -11.66
C MET A 1 6.64 3.10 -12.46
N LYS A 2 7.85 2.56 -12.70
CA LYS A 2 8.06 1.32 -13.43
C LYS A 2 9.07 0.46 -12.68
N LYS A 3 8.76 -0.81 -12.44
CA LYS A 3 9.70 -1.82 -11.93
C LYS A 3 9.64 -3.06 -12.83
N GLU A 4 10.77 -3.75 -12.95
CA GLU A 4 10.90 -4.98 -13.73
C GLU A 4 11.62 -6.02 -12.88
N TRP A 5 11.21 -7.28 -12.99
CA TRP A 5 11.83 -8.42 -12.37
C TRP A 5 11.92 -9.57 -13.38
N ASN A 6 12.98 -10.35 -13.24
CA ASN A 6 13.13 -11.62 -13.95
C ASN A 6 12.89 -12.73 -12.93
N VAL A 7 11.86 -13.55 -13.16
CA VAL A 7 11.50 -14.67 -12.28
C VAL A 7 11.79 -15.96 -13.02
N THR A 8 12.56 -16.84 -12.40
CA THR A 8 12.82 -18.18 -12.94
C THR A 8 11.77 -19.14 -12.41
N ASP A 9 11.06 -19.80 -13.32
CA ASP A 9 10.17 -20.92 -13.00
C ASP A 9 11.01 -22.13 -12.55
N ASN A 10 10.41 -23.04 -11.79
CA ASN A 10 10.89 -24.37 -11.45
C ASN A 10 11.30 -25.22 -12.68
N MET A 11 10.84 -24.86 -13.89
CA MET A 11 11.29 -25.45 -15.16
C MET A 11 12.55 -24.78 -15.77
N GLY A 12 13.12 -23.77 -15.11
CA GLY A 12 14.32 -23.05 -15.56
C GLY A 12 14.05 -21.92 -16.57
N ASN A 13 12.79 -21.70 -16.97
CA ASN A 13 12.40 -20.61 -17.88
C ASN A 13 12.39 -19.27 -17.15
N VAL A 14 12.96 -18.23 -17.77
CA VAL A 14 12.98 -16.87 -17.21
C VAL A 14 11.78 -16.10 -17.75
N HIS A 15 10.87 -15.74 -16.85
CA HIS A 15 9.70 -14.93 -17.11
C HIS A 15 9.97 -13.46 -16.73
N LYS A 16 9.63 -12.53 -17.61
CA LYS A 16 9.82 -11.10 -17.39
C LYS A 16 8.53 -10.47 -16.87
N VAL A 17 8.56 -10.03 -15.61
CA VAL A 17 7.44 -9.35 -14.96
C VAL A 17 7.73 -7.86 -14.87
N GLN A 18 6.91 -7.03 -15.50
CA GLN A 18 7.01 -5.57 -15.46
C GLN A 18 5.76 -4.96 -14.84
N CYS A 19 5.94 -4.10 -13.84
CA CYS A 19 4.84 -3.35 -13.25
C CYS A 19 4.94 -1.87 -13.66
N LYS A 20 3.85 -1.32 -14.21
CA LYS A 20 3.71 0.11 -14.54
C LYS A 20 2.55 0.69 -13.74
N MET A 21 2.88 1.61 -12.82
CA MET A 21 1.93 2.33 -11.98
C MET A 21 1.87 3.81 -12.35
N GLY A 22 0.66 4.33 -12.56
CA GLY A 22 0.41 5.72 -12.94
C GLY A 22 0.71 6.05 -14.42
N GLY A 23 -0.09 6.94 -15.01
CA GLY A 23 -0.01 7.41 -16.39
C GLY A 23 -1.36 7.35 -17.14
N PHE A 24 -1.40 7.86 -18.37
CA PHE A 24 -2.59 7.95 -19.24
C PHE A 24 -3.26 6.60 -19.60
N GLY A 25 -2.70 5.47 -19.15
CA GLY A 25 -3.18 4.11 -19.42
C GLY A 25 -3.46 3.27 -18.17
N GLY A 26 -3.46 3.87 -16.97
CA GLY A 26 -3.77 3.20 -15.71
C GLY A 26 -2.68 2.22 -15.21
N ASN A 27 -2.98 1.58 -14.08
CA ASN A 27 -2.10 0.61 -13.43
C ASN A 27 -2.15 -0.73 -14.17
N LYS A 28 -0.99 -1.26 -14.55
CA LYS A 28 -0.89 -2.53 -15.28
C LYS A 28 0.37 -3.32 -14.95
N VAL A 29 0.25 -4.64 -15.01
CA VAL A 29 1.37 -5.58 -14.99
C VAL A 29 1.50 -6.21 -16.37
N ILE A 30 2.73 -6.42 -16.82
CA ILE A 30 3.06 -7.07 -18.08
C ILE A 30 3.89 -8.30 -17.75
N VAL A 31 3.45 -9.47 -18.18
CA VAL A 31 4.11 -10.76 -17.96
C VAL A 31 4.39 -11.34 -19.34
N ASP A 32 5.66 -11.47 -19.73
CA ASP A 32 6.08 -12.05 -21.03
C ASP A 32 5.36 -11.48 -22.27
N ASN A 33 5.08 -10.18 -22.24
CA ASN A 33 4.32 -9.38 -23.22
C ASN A 33 2.79 -9.35 -23.05
N ASP A 34 2.20 -10.20 -22.21
CA ASP A 34 0.79 -10.12 -21.89
C ASP A 34 0.51 -9.02 -20.85
N THR A 35 -0.43 -8.13 -21.17
CA THR A 35 -0.75 -6.98 -20.31
C THR A 35 -2.03 -7.22 -19.53
N TYR A 36 -1.93 -7.15 -18.21
CA TYR A 36 -3.04 -7.27 -17.26
C TYR A 36 -3.28 -5.94 -16.54
N LYS A 37 -4.53 -5.49 -16.49
CA LYS A 37 -4.92 -4.28 -15.75
C LYS A 37 -5.00 -4.59 -14.26
N LEU A 38 -4.39 -3.73 -13.44
CA LEU A 38 -4.38 -3.88 -11.99
C LEU A 38 -5.50 -3.06 -11.37
N LYS A 39 -6.41 -3.74 -10.65
CA LYS A 39 -7.45 -3.09 -9.84
C LYS A 39 -6.90 -2.86 -8.44
N SER A 40 -7.04 -1.64 -7.93
CA SER A 40 -6.70 -1.35 -6.54
C SER A 40 -7.83 -1.77 -5.62
N SER A 41 -7.48 -2.50 -4.56
CA SER A 41 -8.38 -2.87 -3.46
C SER A 41 -8.82 -1.62 -2.67
N ASN A 42 -7.94 -0.63 -2.57
CA ASN A 42 -8.27 0.66 -1.96
C ASN A 42 -7.62 1.79 -2.78
N PHE A 43 -8.44 2.54 -3.54
CA PHE A 43 -7.94 3.59 -4.42
C PHE A 43 -7.40 4.80 -3.65
N PHE A 44 -7.90 5.08 -2.45
CA PHE A 44 -7.43 6.19 -1.60
C PHE A 44 -5.99 5.96 -1.12
N ILE A 45 -5.66 4.71 -0.78
CA ILE A 45 -4.37 4.32 -0.17
C ILE A 45 -3.48 3.60 -1.21
N MET A 46 -3.95 3.46 -2.46
CA MET A 46 -3.31 2.70 -3.54
C MET A 46 -2.74 1.37 -3.05
N ILE A 47 -3.65 0.45 -2.71
CA ILE A 47 -3.29 -0.92 -2.33
C ILE A 47 -3.68 -1.86 -3.46
N ILE A 48 -2.73 -2.60 -4.01
CA ILE A 48 -2.94 -3.60 -5.06
C ILE A 48 -2.24 -4.88 -4.59
N ASP A 49 -2.99 -5.98 -4.58
CA ASP A 49 -2.48 -7.31 -4.31
C ASP A 49 -2.95 -8.20 -5.46
N TYR A 50 -2.03 -8.53 -6.36
CA TYR A 50 -2.34 -9.23 -7.61
C TYR A 50 -1.52 -10.50 -7.73
N GLN A 51 -2.21 -11.63 -7.79
CA GLN A 51 -1.59 -12.94 -7.96
C GLN A 51 -1.36 -13.24 -9.45
N ILE A 52 -0.12 -13.57 -9.78
CA ILE A 52 0.36 -14.02 -11.08
C ILE A 52 0.74 -15.49 -10.92
N ASN A 53 -0.06 -16.36 -11.52
CA ASN A 53 0.27 -17.78 -11.56
C ASN A 53 1.18 -18.03 -12.75
N LEU A 54 2.48 -18.20 -12.49
CA LEU A 54 3.39 -18.80 -13.45
C LEU A 54 3.33 -20.32 -13.27
N PRO A 55 3.64 -21.12 -14.30
CA PRO A 55 3.93 -22.53 -14.07
C PRO A 55 5.02 -22.60 -12.99
N GLY A 56 4.90 -23.54 -12.05
CA GLY A 56 5.91 -23.81 -10.99
C GLY A 56 6.29 -22.68 -10.02
N ALA A 57 5.77 -21.45 -10.15
CA ALA A 57 6.07 -20.33 -9.25
C ALA A 57 4.82 -19.47 -8.98
N ALA A 58 4.44 -19.34 -7.71
CA ALA A 58 3.37 -18.44 -7.30
C ALA A 58 3.92 -17.04 -7.06
N CYS A 59 3.58 -16.09 -7.94
CA CYS A 59 4.08 -14.72 -7.87
C CYS A 59 2.99 -13.76 -7.39
N ASN A 60 3.24 -13.00 -6.33
CA ASN A 60 2.29 -12.01 -5.81
C ASN A 60 2.88 -10.61 -5.95
N LEU A 61 2.26 -9.80 -6.82
CA LEU A 61 2.62 -8.40 -7.00
C LEU A 61 1.87 -7.56 -5.97
N VAL A 62 2.63 -6.90 -5.11
CA VAL A 62 2.10 -6.07 -4.03
C VAL A 62 2.51 -4.62 -4.23
N VAL A 63 1.53 -3.74 -4.28
CA VAL A 63 1.74 -2.30 -4.31
C VAL A 63 1.01 -1.65 -3.15
N VAL A 64 1.74 -0.86 -2.37
CA VAL A 64 1.21 -0.07 -1.26
C VAL A 64 1.77 1.33 -1.38
N GLY A 65 0.92 2.30 -1.71
CA GLY A 65 1.33 3.67 -2.03
C GLY A 65 2.37 3.70 -3.15
N ASN A 66 3.56 4.25 -2.87
CA ASN A 66 4.65 4.33 -3.85
C ASN A 66 5.60 3.13 -3.87
N LYS A 67 5.36 2.10 -3.04
CA LYS A 67 6.22 0.92 -2.97
C LYS A 67 5.63 -0.22 -3.78
N ILE A 68 6.38 -0.68 -4.77
CA ILE A 68 6.04 -1.83 -5.62
C ILE A 68 7.01 -2.98 -5.29
N ARG A 69 6.47 -4.13 -4.88
CA ARG A 69 7.23 -5.32 -4.49
C ARG A 69 6.66 -6.56 -5.18
N LEU A 70 7.53 -7.50 -5.52
CA LEU A 70 7.14 -8.79 -6.07
C LEU A 70 7.55 -9.88 -5.08
N ALA A 71 6.60 -10.73 -4.69
CA ALA A 71 6.87 -11.94 -3.93
C ALA A 71 6.83 -13.15 -4.85
N VAL A 72 7.75 -14.08 -4.67
CA VAL A 72 7.81 -15.37 -5.37
C VAL A 72 7.80 -16.46 -4.33
N ASN A 73 6.87 -17.41 -4.46
CA ASN A 73 6.71 -18.53 -3.53
C ASN A 73 6.56 -18.08 -2.07
N GLY A 74 5.85 -16.97 -1.85
CA GLY A 74 5.58 -16.44 -0.51
C GLY A 74 6.69 -15.58 0.09
N VAL A 75 7.75 -15.23 -0.66
CA VAL A 75 8.85 -14.39 -0.19
C VAL A 75 9.10 -13.21 -1.14
N PHE A 76 9.23 -12.00 -0.60
CA PHE A 76 9.56 -10.81 -1.39
C PHE A 76 10.99 -10.88 -1.93
N LEU A 77 11.17 -10.62 -3.23
CA LEU A 77 12.49 -10.59 -3.88
C LEU A 77 13.37 -9.43 -3.40
N ASP A 78 12.74 -8.32 -3.00
CA ASP A 78 13.47 -7.10 -2.64
C ASP A 78 14.15 -7.22 -1.25
N ASP A 79 13.48 -7.83 -0.26
CA ASP A 79 13.92 -7.84 1.14
C ASP A 79 13.89 -9.21 1.82
N GLY A 80 13.54 -10.29 1.10
CA GLY A 80 13.51 -11.65 1.63
C GLY A 80 12.43 -11.88 2.70
N LYS A 81 11.52 -10.93 2.91
CA LYS A 81 10.48 -11.04 3.93
C LYS A 81 9.33 -11.94 3.45
N PRO A 82 8.66 -12.65 4.37
CA PRO A 82 7.46 -13.39 4.02
C PRO A 82 6.38 -12.43 3.53
N TYR A 83 5.71 -12.82 2.44
CA TYR A 83 4.56 -12.12 1.90
C TYR A 83 3.33 -12.38 2.77
N GLU A 84 2.66 -11.29 3.16
CA GLU A 84 1.34 -11.35 3.79
C GLU A 84 0.31 -10.67 2.89
N PRO A 85 -0.79 -11.37 2.53
CA PRO A 85 -1.88 -10.80 1.76
C PRO A 85 -2.50 -9.59 2.44
N VAL A 86 -2.93 -8.61 1.64
CA VAL A 86 -3.68 -7.44 2.14
C VAL A 86 -5.00 -7.84 2.83
N SER A 87 -5.59 -8.97 2.42
CA SER A 87 -6.78 -9.52 3.07
C SER A 87 -6.57 -9.89 4.54
N ASN A 88 -5.33 -10.07 4.99
CA ASN A 88 -5.01 -10.38 6.38
C ASN A 88 -4.94 -9.13 7.27
N VAL A 89 -5.07 -7.92 6.70
CA VAL A 89 -5.13 -6.69 7.50
C VAL A 89 -6.37 -6.76 8.41
N PRO A 90 -6.21 -6.70 9.75
CA PRO A 90 -7.33 -6.78 10.67
C PRO A 90 -8.38 -5.68 10.43
N VAL A 91 -9.66 -6.01 10.59
CA VAL A 91 -10.77 -5.08 10.33
C VAL A 91 -10.66 -3.77 11.15
N TRP A 92 -10.16 -3.85 12.38
CA TRP A 92 -9.98 -2.68 13.24
C TRP A 92 -8.99 -1.64 12.67
N ILE A 93 -8.02 -2.05 11.85
CA ILE A 93 -7.10 -1.11 11.18
C ILE A 93 -7.87 -0.22 10.21
N TRP A 94 -8.83 -0.79 9.47
CA TRP A 94 -9.66 -0.02 8.55
C TRP A 94 -10.57 0.98 9.29
N VAL A 95 -11.02 0.63 10.49
CA VAL A 95 -11.76 1.55 11.36
C VAL A 95 -10.87 2.72 11.78
N LEU A 96 -9.65 2.47 12.24
CA LEU A 96 -8.70 3.53 12.61
C LEU A 96 -8.40 4.47 11.44
N ILE A 97 -8.18 3.92 10.25
CA ILE A 97 -7.95 4.68 9.02
C ILE A 97 -9.14 5.59 8.70
N ALA A 98 -10.37 5.07 8.80
CA ALA A 98 -11.57 5.86 8.56
C ALA A 98 -11.69 7.01 9.57
N VAL A 99 -11.42 6.73 10.85
CA VAL A 99 -11.45 7.75 11.91
C VAL A 99 -10.39 8.83 11.68
N SER A 100 -9.14 8.47 11.34
CA SER A 100 -8.09 9.46 11.03
C SER A 100 -8.44 10.31 9.81
N CYS A 101 -8.92 9.71 8.72
CA CYS A 101 -9.24 10.46 7.51
C CYS A 101 -10.45 11.40 7.70
N ILE A 102 -11.51 10.91 8.35
CA ILE A 102 -12.73 11.69 8.59
C ILE A 102 -12.45 12.75 9.66
N GLY A 103 -11.82 12.37 10.77
CA GLY A 103 -11.42 13.27 11.85
C GLY A 103 -10.51 14.39 11.33
N GLY A 104 -9.47 14.03 10.57
CA GLY A 104 -8.58 14.98 9.94
C GLY A 104 -9.32 15.99 9.05
N TRP A 105 -10.28 15.54 8.23
CA TRP A 105 -11.13 16.46 7.46
C TRP A 105 -11.90 17.40 8.40
N PHE A 106 -12.61 16.88 9.40
CA PHE A 106 -13.41 17.73 10.29
C PHE A 106 -12.59 18.77 11.06
N PHE A 107 -11.39 18.43 11.52
CA PHE A 107 -10.58 19.33 12.36
C PHE A 107 -9.69 20.31 11.58
N SER A 108 -9.15 19.90 10.44
CA SER A 108 -8.18 20.72 9.68
C SER A 108 -8.42 20.71 8.17
N GLY A 109 -9.62 20.33 7.75
CA GLY A 109 -10.06 20.37 6.36
C GLY A 109 -9.24 19.45 5.46
N LEU A 110 -8.98 19.93 4.23
CA LEU A 110 -8.27 19.15 3.23
C LEU A 110 -6.84 18.77 3.66
N LEU A 111 -6.18 19.61 4.46
CA LEU A 111 -4.83 19.33 4.96
C LEU A 111 -4.83 18.16 5.95
N GLY A 112 -5.79 18.12 6.88
CA GLY A 112 -5.95 17.00 7.80
C GLY A 112 -6.30 15.70 7.11
N LEU A 113 -7.15 15.75 6.09
CA LEU A 113 -7.44 14.59 5.25
C LEU A 113 -6.17 14.03 4.59
N CYS A 114 -5.31 14.90 4.05
CA CYS A 114 -4.05 14.47 3.45
C CYS A 114 -3.12 13.81 4.49
N VAL A 115 -3.01 14.38 5.69
CA VAL A 115 -2.23 13.77 6.78
C VAL A 115 -2.81 12.42 7.18
N GLY A 116 -4.12 12.31 7.34
CA GLY A 116 -4.81 11.06 7.67
C GLY A 116 -4.53 9.96 6.65
N ILE A 117 -4.57 10.27 5.35
CA ILE A 117 -4.23 9.33 4.28
C ILE A 117 -2.77 8.88 4.37
N VAL A 118 -1.84 9.82 4.54
CA VAL A 118 -0.40 9.51 4.62
C VAL A 118 -0.10 8.62 5.82
N MET A 119 -0.65 8.93 7.00
CA MET A 119 -0.44 8.13 8.21
C MET A 119 -1.09 6.74 8.10
N SER A 120 -2.25 6.66 7.47
CA SER A 120 -2.97 5.39 7.23
C SER A 120 -2.17 4.41 6.37
N LEU A 121 -1.36 4.88 5.42
CA LEU A 121 -0.42 4.03 4.66
C LEU A 121 0.56 3.29 5.57
N PHE A 122 1.07 3.99 6.59
CA PHE A 122 1.98 3.39 7.56
C PHE A 122 1.26 2.43 8.50
N CYS A 123 0.02 2.72 8.91
CA CYS A 123 -0.80 1.80 9.70
C CYS A 123 -1.01 0.46 9.00
N VAL A 124 -1.43 0.47 7.72
CA VAL A 124 -1.61 -0.76 6.93
C VAL A 124 -0.29 -1.52 6.80
N ARG A 125 0.80 -0.80 6.51
CA ARG A 125 2.11 -1.42 6.38
C ARG A 125 2.56 -2.10 7.68
N PHE A 126 2.41 -1.46 8.83
CA PHE A 126 2.82 -2.05 10.11
C PHE A 126 1.89 -3.19 10.55
N ALA A 127 0.60 -3.13 10.21
CA ALA A 127 -0.33 -4.23 10.42
C ALA A 127 0.08 -5.48 9.62
N LEU A 128 0.47 -5.31 8.35
CA LEU A 128 1.01 -6.39 7.51
C LEU A 128 2.38 -6.91 7.98
N GLU A 129 3.15 -6.11 8.71
CA GLU A 129 4.38 -6.57 9.37
C GLU A 129 4.10 -7.23 10.75
N LYS A 130 2.82 -7.42 11.14
CA LYS A 130 2.38 -7.89 12.47
C LYS A 130 2.90 -7.03 13.63
N LYS A 131 3.27 -5.78 13.37
CA LYS A 131 3.74 -4.80 14.36
C LYS A 131 2.59 -3.90 14.81
N ASN A 132 1.60 -4.51 15.46
CA ASN A 132 0.37 -3.82 15.85
C ASN A 132 0.62 -2.59 16.74
N GLY A 133 1.61 -2.65 17.63
CA GLY A 133 2.00 -1.50 18.47
C GLY A 133 2.45 -0.29 17.66
N LEU A 134 3.21 -0.50 16.57
CA LEU A 134 3.61 0.60 15.69
C LEU A 134 2.43 1.14 14.87
N ALA A 135 1.50 0.28 14.45
CA ALA A 135 0.30 0.73 13.75
C ALA A 135 -0.56 1.65 14.65
N ILE A 136 -0.74 1.28 15.92
CA ILE A 136 -1.45 2.11 16.91
C ILE A 136 -0.67 3.40 17.19
N ALA A 137 0.66 3.34 17.28
CA ALA A 137 1.49 4.53 17.46
C ALA A 137 1.36 5.51 16.29
N MET A 138 1.27 5.03 15.04
CA MET A 138 1.04 5.88 13.86
C MET A 138 -0.35 6.54 13.89
N PHE A 139 -1.38 5.82 14.35
CA PHE A 139 -2.70 6.39 14.55
C PHE A 139 -2.67 7.51 15.62
N ALA A 140 -2.07 7.25 16.78
CA ALA A 140 -1.92 8.26 17.83
C ALA A 140 -1.13 9.49 17.36
N LEU A 141 -0.07 9.28 16.56
CA LEU A 141 0.69 10.36 15.96
C LEU A 141 -0.15 11.16 14.96
N SER A 142 -1.02 10.52 14.18
CA SER A 142 -1.93 11.24 13.27
C SER A 142 -2.84 12.19 14.04
N LEU A 143 -3.43 11.72 15.15
CA LEU A 143 -4.27 12.56 16.00
C LEU A 143 -3.53 13.76 16.58
N VAL A 144 -2.28 13.57 17.02
CA VAL A 144 -1.46 14.69 17.54
C VAL A 144 -1.19 15.72 16.45
N ILE A 145 -0.83 15.28 15.24
CA ILE A 145 -0.58 16.19 14.10
C ILE A 145 -1.87 16.91 13.69
N GLU A 146 -3.00 16.21 13.63
CA GLU A 146 -4.30 16.80 13.30
C GLU A 146 -4.72 17.87 14.32
N LEU A 147 -4.51 17.62 15.62
CA LEU A 147 -4.77 18.60 16.67
C LEU A 147 -3.85 19.83 16.55
N LEU A 148 -2.55 19.63 16.32
CA LEU A 148 -1.61 20.74 16.12
C LEU A 148 -1.99 21.58 14.90
N LEU A 149 -2.36 20.93 13.80
CA LEU A 149 -2.85 21.61 12.60
C LEU A 149 -4.12 22.41 12.88
N MET A 150 -5.07 21.85 13.64
CA MET A 150 -6.27 22.57 14.05
C MET A 150 -5.89 23.85 14.81
N PHE A 151 -5.03 23.77 15.82
CA PHE A 151 -4.60 24.93 16.60
C PHE A 151 -3.93 26.00 15.71
N ILE A 152 -3.01 25.60 14.83
CA ILE A 152 -2.32 26.52 13.92
C ILE A 152 -3.33 27.21 12.99
N LEU A 153 -4.22 26.45 12.35
CA LEU A 153 -5.22 27.00 11.42
C LEU A 153 -6.17 27.95 12.13
N THR A 154 -6.63 27.60 13.34
CA THR A 154 -7.45 28.51 14.14
C THR A 154 -6.69 29.79 14.50
N SER A 155 -5.41 29.71 14.88
CA SER A 155 -4.61 30.88 15.23
C SER A 155 -4.29 31.82 14.04
N LEU A 156 -4.38 31.32 12.81
CA LEU A 156 -4.19 32.12 11.59
C LEU A 156 -5.48 32.82 11.15
N LEU A 157 -6.64 32.38 11.67
CA LEU A 157 -7.96 32.90 11.32
C LEU A 157 -8.47 33.97 12.29
N TYR A 158 -7.82 34.13 13.46
CA TYR A 158 -8.09 35.14 14.48
C TYR A 158 -6.92 36.11 14.61
#